data_AF-A0A834X7R2-F1
#
_entry.id   AF-A0A834X7R2-F1
#
_cell.length_a   1.000
_cell.length_b   1.000
_cell.length_c   1.000
_cell.angle_alpha   90.00
_cell.angle_beta   90.00
_cell.angle_gamma   90.00
#
_symmetry.space_group_name_H-M   'P 1'
#
loop_
_entity.id
_entity.type
_entity.pdbx_description
1 polymer ?
#
loop_
_entity_poly.entity_id
_entity_poly.type
_entity_poly.pdbx_seq_one_letter_code
_entity_poly.pdbx_strand_id
1 'polypeptide(L)'
;MAGEVVGGAFLSAFLQVIFDRLASREFLSLIRAKKLDDKLLGRLKTTLYAASAVLSDAEYKQIKDSGVMNWLDDLRDAIYVADEVFDEISTRAATQKETGIYC
;
A
#
# COMPACT_ATOMS: atom_id res chain seq x y z
N MET A 1 5.70 -9.52 -29.10
CA MET A 1 6.61 -9.35 -27.95
C MET A 1 5.74 -9.05 -26.75
N ALA A 2 5.61 -10.02 -25.84
CA ALA A 2 4.77 -9.91 -24.66
C ALA A 2 5.60 -9.28 -23.53
N GLY A 3 5.74 -7.96 -23.58
CA GLY A 3 6.34 -7.16 -22.52
C GLY A 3 5.27 -6.27 -21.92
N GLU A 4 5.05 -6.43 -20.62
CA GLU A 4 4.62 -5.34 -19.73
C GLU A 4 3.22 -4.75 -19.90
N VAL A 5 2.18 -5.60 -19.84
CA VAL A 5 0.87 -5.17 -19.30
C VAL A 5 0.70 -5.60 -17.83
N VAL A 6 1.71 -6.28 -17.27
CA VAL A 6 1.67 -6.88 -15.92
C VAL A 6 1.77 -5.81 -14.82
N GLY A 7 2.38 -4.66 -15.10
CA GLY A 7 2.59 -3.60 -14.11
C GLY A 7 1.30 -2.95 -13.59
N GLY A 8 0.37 -2.59 -14.48
CA GLY A 8 -0.90 -1.95 -14.09
C GLY A 8 -1.79 -2.85 -13.22
N ALA A 9 -1.99 -4.10 -13.65
CA ALA A 9 -2.80 -5.07 -12.91
C ALA A 9 -2.23 -5.37 -11.51
N PHE A 10 -0.89 -5.42 -11.37
CA PHE A 10 -0.23 -5.61 -10.08
C PHE A 10 -0.43 -4.42 -9.14
N LEU A 11 -0.21 -3.19 -9.63
CA LEU A 11 -0.33 -1.97 -8.85
C LEU A 11 -1.78 -1.71 -8.39
N SER A 12 -2.74 -1.96 -9.27
CA SER A 12 -4.17 -1.87 -8.97
C SER A 12 -4.60 -2.87 -7.89
N ALA A 13 -4.15 -4.14 -7.98
CA ALA A 13 -4.42 -5.16 -6.96
C ALA A 13 -3.79 -4.80 -5.61
N PHE A 14 -2.56 -4.27 -5.60
CA PHE A 14 -1.90 -3.86 -4.36
C PHE A 14 -2.62 -2.70 -3.67
N LEU A 15 -3.00 -1.66 -4.41
CA LEU A 15 -3.76 -0.53 -3.86
C LEU A 15 -5.07 -1.01 -3.23
N GLN A 16 -5.72 -1.99 -3.84
CA GLN A 16 -6.94 -2.59 -3.30
C GLN A 16 -6.69 -3.26 -1.94
N VAL A 17 -5.62 -4.06 -1.83
CA VAL A 17 -5.19 -4.67 -0.56
C VAL A 17 -4.92 -3.62 0.51
N ILE A 18 -4.25 -2.52 0.17
CA ILE A 18 -3.99 -1.40 1.08
C ILE A 18 -5.31 -0.75 1.55
N PHE A 19 -6.26 -0.52 0.64
CA PHE A 19 -7.57 0.04 0.99
C PHE A 19 -8.36 -0.89 1.91
N ASP A 20 -8.36 -2.20 1.64
CA ASP A 20 -8.98 -3.22 2.51
C ASP A 20 -8.35 -3.23 3.90
N ARG A 21 -7.00 -3.18 4.00
CA ARG A 21 -6.30 -3.06 5.27
C ARG A 21 -6.65 -1.75 5.99
N LEU A 22 -6.70 -0.61 5.30
CA LEU A 22 -7.10 0.68 5.87
C LEU A 22 -8.58 0.77 6.28
N ALA A 23 -9.42 -0.13 5.78
CA ALA A 23 -10.82 -0.30 6.19
C ALA A 23 -10.98 -1.33 7.33
N SER A 24 -9.98 -2.19 7.54
CA SER A 24 -10.01 -3.22 8.58
C SER A 24 -9.91 -2.64 9.99
N ARG A 25 -10.80 -3.07 10.88
CA ARG A 25 -10.77 -2.69 12.30
C ARG A 25 -9.49 -3.14 13.00
N GLU A 26 -8.95 -4.30 12.65
CA GLU A 26 -7.70 -4.80 13.24
C GLU A 26 -6.53 -3.89 12.89
N PHE A 27 -6.47 -3.44 11.64
CA PHE A 27 -5.41 -2.56 11.20
C PHE A 27 -5.52 -1.16 11.81
N LEU A 28 -6.74 -0.61 11.86
CA LEU A 28 -7.03 0.66 12.50
C LEU A 28 -6.74 0.62 14.01
N SER A 29 -7.00 -0.50 14.69
CA SER A 29 -6.68 -0.65 16.10
C SER A 29 -5.17 -0.73 16.35
N LEU A 30 -4.39 -1.34 15.45
CA LEU A 30 -2.92 -1.35 15.52
C LEU A 30 -2.31 0.03 15.28
N ILE A 31 -2.80 0.77 14.29
CA ILE A 31 -2.38 2.15 14.03
C ILE A 31 -2.66 3.04 15.26
N ARG A 32 -3.85 2.91 15.84
CA ARG A 32 -4.23 3.64 17.06
C ARG A 32 -3.38 3.22 18.26
N ALA A 33 -3.08 1.93 18.41
CA ALA A 33 -2.17 1.42 19.45
C ALA A 33 -0.74 1.96 19.30
N LYS A 34 -0.29 2.21 18.07
CA LYS A 34 0.97 2.87 17.74
C LYS A 34 0.92 4.41 17.86
N LYS A 35 -0.19 4.99 18.33
CA LYS A 35 -0.41 6.44 18.46
C LYS A 35 -0.24 7.22 17.15
N LEU A 36 -0.51 6.58 16.02
CA LEU A 36 -0.59 7.28 14.74
C LEU A 36 -1.87 8.12 14.73
N ASP A 37 -1.70 9.41 14.43
CA ASP A 37 -2.78 10.40 14.47
C ASP A 37 -3.79 10.18 13.32
N ASP A 38 -5.08 10.37 13.59
CA ASP A 38 -6.15 10.23 12.59
C ASP A 38 -5.94 11.18 11.38
N LYS A 39 -5.27 12.32 11.57
CA LYS A 39 -4.87 13.23 10.49
C LYS A 39 -3.84 12.60 9.57
N LEU A 40 -2.89 11.84 10.11
CA LEU A 40 -1.87 11.16 9.31
C LEU A 40 -2.50 10.03 8.49
N LEU A 41 -3.44 9.29 9.09
CA LEU A 41 -4.23 8.29 8.41
C LEU A 41 -5.07 8.90 7.27
N GLY A 42 -5.70 10.05 7.53
CA GLY A 42 -6.44 10.81 6.52
C GLY A 42 -5.54 11.22 5.35
N ARG A 43 -4.34 11.75 5.63
CA ARG A 43 -3.36 12.09 4.59
C ARG A 43 -2.93 10.87 3.78
N LEU A 44 -2.65 9.74 4.42
CA LEU A 44 -2.30 8.50 3.74
C LEU A 44 -3.41 8.04 2.78
N LYS A 45 -4.67 8.05 3.23
CA LYS A 45 -5.83 7.75 2.37
C LYS A 45 -5.92 8.69 1.18
N THR A 46 -5.78 10.01 1.39
CA THR A 46 -5.82 10.99 0.29
C THR A 46 -4.69 10.76 -0.71
N THR A 47 -3.47 10.48 -0.25
CA THR A 47 -2.33 10.21 -1.13
C THR A 47 -2.55 8.94 -1.95
N LEU A 48 -3.07 7.87 -1.35
CA LEU A 48 -3.38 6.62 -2.06
C LEU A 48 -4.49 6.78 -3.09
N TYR A 49 -5.53 7.58 -2.79
CA TYR A 49 -6.56 7.91 -3.76
C TYR A 49 -6.00 8.70 -4.95
N ALA A 50 -5.13 9.68 -4.69
CA ALA A 50 -4.45 10.41 -5.75
C ALA A 50 -3.57 9.48 -6.60
N ALA A 51 -2.81 8.58 -5.96
CA ALA A 51 -2.01 7.57 -6.65
C ALA A 51 -2.86 6.64 -7.53
N SER A 52 -4.01 6.17 -7.03
CA SER A 52 -4.95 5.34 -7.79
C SER A 52 -5.54 6.07 -9.01
N ALA A 53 -5.87 7.36 -8.87
CA ALA A 53 -6.35 8.18 -9.99
C ALA A 53 -5.27 8.39 -11.06
N VAL A 54 -4.03 8.67 -10.64
CA VAL A 54 -2.88 8.79 -11.56
C VAL A 54 -2.56 7.45 -12.21
N LEU A 55 -2.67 6.34 -11.47
CA LEU A 55 -2.46 4.99 -11.99
C LEU A 55 -3.45 4.67 -13.12
N SER A 56 -4.73 5.00 -12.94
CA SER A 56 -5.75 4.79 -13.98
C SER A 56 -5.49 5.61 -15.25
N ASP A 57 -4.99 6.85 -15.12
CA ASP A 57 -4.59 7.69 -16.27
C ASP A 57 -3.26 7.22 -16.90
N ALA A 58 -2.36 6.70 -16.08
CA ALA A 58 -1.07 6.14 -16.47
C ALA A 58 -1.21 4.82 -17.21
N GLU A 59 -2.08 3.90 -16.77
CA GLU A 59 -2.37 2.64 -17.48
C GLU A 59 -2.89 2.88 -18.91
N TYR A 60 -3.67 3.94 -19.11
CA TYR A 60 -4.13 4.34 -20.45
C TYR A 60 -3.01 4.93 -21.32
N LYS A 61 -2.02 5.61 -20.71
CA LYS A 61 -0.94 6.33 -21.41
C LYS A 61 0.39 5.56 -21.48
N GLN A 62 0.54 4.48 -20.72
CA GLN A 62 1.75 3.65 -20.58
C GLN A 62 2.28 3.15 -21.93
N ILE A 63 1.39 2.92 -22.90
CA ILE A 63 1.75 2.40 -24.22
C ILE A 63 2.59 3.41 -25.05
N LYS A 64 2.54 4.71 -24.71
CA LYS A 64 3.14 5.78 -25.54
C LYS A 64 4.18 6.65 -24.84
N ASP A 65 4.29 6.61 -23.52
CA ASP A 65 5.15 7.53 -22.77
C ASP A 65 6.11 6.78 -21.83
N SER A 66 7.40 6.82 -22.17
CA SER A 66 8.47 6.22 -21.37
C SER A 66 8.64 6.88 -19.99
N GLY A 67 8.22 8.14 -19.82
CA GLY A 67 8.23 8.80 -18.51
C GLY A 67 7.17 8.22 -17.57
N VAL A 68 6.02 7.79 -18.10
CA VAL A 68 4.98 7.09 -17.34
C VAL A 68 5.47 5.72 -16.89
N MET A 69 6.27 5.04 -17.73
CA MET A 69 6.88 3.74 -17.39
C MET A 69 7.81 3.83 -16.17
N ASN A 70 8.75 4.80 -16.17
CA ASN A 70 9.67 4.99 -15.04
C ASN A 70 8.91 5.37 -13.75
N TRP A 71 7.89 6.21 -13.85
CA TRP A 71 7.07 6.57 -12.69
C TRP A 71 6.31 5.37 -12.10
N LEU A 72 5.82 4.45 -12.94
CA LEU A 72 5.17 3.22 -12.48
C LEU A 72 6.15 2.28 -11.77
N ASP A 73 7.41 2.23 -12.21
CA ASP A 73 8.46 1.43 -11.57
C ASP A 73 8.84 2.00 -10.20
N ASP A 74 9.02 3.32 -10.09
CA ASP A 74 9.24 4.00 -8.80
C ASP A 74 8.08 3.78 -7.82
N LEU A 75 6.84 3.81 -8.33
CA LEU A 75 5.65 3.54 -7.53
C LEU A 75 5.61 2.09 -7.03
N ARG A 76 6.04 1.14 -7.87
CA ARG A 76 6.14 -0.27 -7.52
C ARG A 76 7.16 -0.50 -6.40
N ASP A 77 8.32 0.15 -6.47
CA ASP A 77 9.34 0.06 -5.42
C ASP A 77 8.84 0.63 -4.09
N ALA A 78 8.17 1.80 -4.12
CA ALA A 78 7.57 2.39 -2.93
C ALA A 78 6.51 1.46 -2.30
N ILE A 79 5.78 0.71 -3.13
CA ILE A 79 4.79 -0.28 -2.72
C ILE A 79 5.43 -1.48 -2.01
N TYR A 80 6.54 -2.02 -2.53
CA TYR A 80 7.26 -3.12 -1.87
C TYR A 80 7.77 -2.71 -0.48
N VAL A 81 8.33 -1.50 -0.37
CA VAL A 81 8.78 -0.97 0.94
C VAL A 81 7.60 -0.83 1.90
N ALA A 82 6.44 -0.38 1.42
CA ALA A 82 5.25 -0.28 2.25
C ALA A 82 4.76 -1.65 2.75
N ASP A 83 4.74 -2.67 1.89
CA ASP A 83 4.34 -4.04 2.26
C ASP A 83 5.24 -4.62 3.36
N GLU A 84 6.55 -4.45 3.24
CA GLU A 84 7.53 -4.86 4.27
C GLU A 84 7.24 -4.20 5.63
N VAL A 85 6.95 -2.90 5.63
CA VAL A 85 6.57 -2.16 6.85
C VAL A 85 5.24 -2.67 7.43
N PHE A 86 4.24 -2.98 6.60
CA PHE A 86 2.97 -3.53 7.08
C PHE A 86 3.11 -4.94 7.66
N ASP A 87 3.93 -5.78 7.05
CA ASP A 87 4.23 -7.12 7.55
C ASP A 87 5.05 -7.08 8.83
N GLU A 88 5.97 -6.13 8.97
CA GLU A 88 6.70 -5.91 10.22
C GLU A 88 5.75 -5.46 11.35
N ILE A 89 4.83 -4.54 11.08
CA ILE A 89 3.80 -4.12 12.04
C ILE A 89 2.93 -5.32 12.46
N SER A 90 2.51 -6.14 11.50
CA SER A 90 1.66 -7.32 11.74
C SER A 90 2.40 -8.39 12.55
N THR A 91 3.67 -8.66 12.22
CA THR A 91 4.53 -9.63 12.93
C THR A 91 4.83 -9.17 14.36
N ARG A 92 5.12 -7.88 14.57
CA ARG A 92 5.31 -7.29 15.91
C ARG A 92 4.02 -7.26 16.72
N ALA A 93 2.84 -7.25 16.08
CA ALA A 93 1.55 -7.38 16.76
C ALA A 93 1.26 -8.83 17.18
N ALA A 94 1.64 -9.81 16.35
CA ALA A 94 1.50 -11.24 16.65
C ALA A 94 2.39 -11.68 17.82
N THR A 95 3.65 -11.23 17.86
CA THR A 95 4.60 -11.59 18.93
C THR A 95 4.22 -11.00 20.30
N GLN A 96 3.53 -9.85 20.34
CA GLN A 96 2.98 -9.29 21.58
C GLN A 96 1.77 -10.06 22.13
N LYS A 97 1.05 -10.82 21.28
CA LYS A 97 -0.02 -11.74 21.74
C LYS A 97 0.55 -12.97 22.42
N GLU A 98 1.74 -13.45 22.03
CA GLU A 98 2.35 -14.65 22.61
C GLU A 98 3.00 -14.39 23.99
N THR A 99 3.52 -13.19 24.24
CA THR A 99 4.10 -12.86 25.56
C THR A 99 3.05 -12.54 26.63
N GLY A 100 1.79 -12.30 26.25
CA GLY A 100 0.67 -12.11 27.18
C GLY A 100 0.02 -13.41 27.68
N ILE A 101 0.46 -14.57 27.19
CA ILE A 101 -0.03 -15.90 27.62
C ILE A 101 0.88 -16.49 28.72
N TYR A 102 2.08 -15.93 28.89
CA TYR A 102 3.04 -16.30 29.94
C TYR A 102 3.19 -15.18 30.99
N CYS A 103 2.08 -14.74 31.60
CA CYS A 103 2.05 -14.08 32.91
C CYS A 103 0.68 -14.28 33.56
#